data_AF-A0A0T7G0G9-F1
#
_entry.id   AF-A0A0T7G0G9-F1
#
_cell.length_a   1.000
_cell.length_b   1.000
_cell.length_c   1.000
_cell.angle_alpha   90.00
_cell.angle_beta   90.00
_cell.angle_gamma   90.00
#
_symmetry.space_group_name_H-M   'P 1'
#
loop_
_entity.id
_entity.type
_entity.pdbx_description
1 polymer ?
#
loop_
_entity_poly.entity_id
_entity_poly.type
_entity_poly.pdbx_seq_one_letter_code
_entity_poly.pdbx_strand_id
1 'polypeptide(L)'
;MKRQLYGQVRGLLRPFGIKISARAGGKRFDEEVRSSCNRHDALYVGISALLDTLARVEVELAGLDKKVRQITVASKPCWHLMSAPGVGPLTSLAFVATVEDPQRFRTSRSIGSYIGLTPKRYQSGDRDVTGSISKQGDEMLRHYLYEAAGCLLTTVLAAFRKWLDDIAPKVLPKGKLGKAISYTRNQWDYLIRYVENGHAPIDNNLLERDIRPFCTGRNSWLFSDTPAGAKASAVIYSLVLTCRACGIDPYVWLRHALTELPQRPTEADITDLLPFNFAKAQAAP
;
A
#
# COMPACT_ATOMS: atom_id res chain seq x y z
N MET A 1 -0.25 -19.18 5.28
CA MET A 1 -0.27 -20.57 5.76
C MET A 1 0.98 -21.39 5.37
N LYS A 2 1.17 -21.79 4.11
CA LYS A 2 2.30 -22.65 3.65
C LYS A 2 3.69 -22.17 4.10
N ARG A 3 4.00 -20.90 3.87
CA ARG A 3 5.28 -20.28 4.27
C ARG A 3 5.51 -20.30 5.78
N GLN A 4 4.45 -20.15 6.57
CA GLN A 4 4.49 -20.18 8.02
C GLN A 4 4.75 -21.61 8.52
N LEU A 5 4.04 -22.60 7.97
CA LEU A 5 4.26 -24.01 8.31
C LEU A 5 5.66 -24.48 7.92
N TYR A 6 6.15 -24.08 6.74
CA TYR A 6 7.53 -24.35 6.34
C TYR A 6 8.57 -23.64 7.23
N GLY A 7 8.22 -22.49 7.79
CA GLY A 7 9.03 -21.83 8.81
C GLY A 7 9.04 -22.61 10.13
N GLN A 8 7.87 -23.10 10.56
CA GLN A 8 7.72 -23.91 11.77
C GLN A 8 8.46 -25.24 11.66
N VAL A 9 8.31 -25.98 10.57
CA VAL A 9 9.04 -27.25 10.32
C VAL A 9 10.56 -27.01 10.34
N ARG A 10 11.04 -25.95 9.69
CA ARG A 10 12.47 -25.57 9.78
C ARG A 10 12.89 -25.25 11.22
N GLY A 11 12.04 -24.58 12.00
CA GLY A 11 12.29 -24.28 13.41
C GLY A 11 12.40 -25.54 14.27
N LEU A 12 11.50 -26.50 14.06
CA LEU A 12 11.46 -27.78 14.79
C LEU A 12 12.66 -28.67 14.50
N LEU A 13 13.23 -28.60 13.30
CA LEU A 13 14.38 -29.42 12.89
C LEU A 13 15.74 -28.86 13.39
N ARG A 14 15.83 -27.55 13.67
CA ARG A 14 17.09 -26.90 14.09
C ARG A 14 17.71 -27.49 15.37
N PRO A 15 16.97 -27.77 16.47
CA PRO A 15 17.54 -28.36 17.69
C PRO A 15 18.20 -29.73 17.46
N PHE A 16 17.77 -30.45 16.42
CA PHE A 16 18.27 -31.77 16.05
C PHE A 16 19.43 -31.72 15.03
N GLY A 17 19.96 -30.53 14.75
CA GLY A 17 21.07 -30.34 13.80
C GLY A 17 20.69 -30.48 12.32
N ILE A 18 19.41 -30.74 12.02
CA ILE A 18 18.91 -30.91 10.65
C ILE A 18 18.64 -29.53 10.03
N LYS A 19 19.39 -29.19 8.98
CA LYS A 19 19.26 -27.92 8.26
C LYS A 19 18.69 -28.15 6.87
N ILE A 20 17.47 -27.66 6.65
CA ILE A 20 16.80 -27.70 5.35
C ILE A 20 17.09 -26.43 4.56
N SER A 21 17.33 -26.58 3.25
CA SER A 21 17.59 -25.48 2.33
C SER A 21 16.53 -24.39 2.42
N ALA A 22 16.97 -23.14 2.54
CA ALA A 22 16.08 -21.97 2.52
C ALA A 22 15.40 -21.76 1.15
N ARG A 23 15.97 -22.34 0.08
CA ARG A 23 15.47 -22.20 -1.30
C ARG A 23 14.47 -23.30 -1.69
N ALA A 24 14.35 -24.38 -0.92
CA ALA A 24 13.39 -25.43 -1.19
C ALA A 24 11.98 -25.03 -0.76
N GLY A 25 11.01 -25.18 -1.68
CA GLY A 25 9.58 -25.00 -1.43
C GLY A 25 8.77 -26.04 -2.20
N GLY A 26 7.54 -26.31 -1.75
CA GLY A 26 6.68 -27.29 -2.39
C GLY A 26 7.18 -28.72 -2.19
N LYS A 27 7.02 -29.57 -3.20
CA LYS A 27 7.42 -30.99 -3.16
C LYS A 27 8.89 -31.20 -2.79
N ARG A 28 9.78 -30.35 -3.31
CA ARG A 28 11.22 -30.40 -2.96
C ARG A 28 11.48 -30.21 -1.47
N PHE A 29 10.72 -29.35 -0.80
CA PHE A 29 10.85 -29.15 0.64
C PHE A 29 10.38 -30.39 1.41
N ASP A 30 9.26 -30.98 0.99
CA ASP A 30 8.71 -32.21 1.60
C ASP A 30 9.68 -33.39 1.45
N GLU A 31 10.21 -33.61 0.24
CA GLU A 31 11.21 -34.64 -0.06
C GLU A 31 12.50 -34.45 0.77
N GLU A 32 13.02 -33.22 0.84
CA GLU A 32 14.23 -32.90 1.61
C GLU A 32 14.04 -33.17 3.10
N VAL A 33 12.90 -32.74 3.68
CA VAL A 33 12.57 -32.98 5.08
C VAL A 33 12.45 -34.48 5.38
N ARG A 34 11.72 -35.23 4.54
CA ARG A 34 11.56 -36.69 4.74
C ARG A 34 12.86 -37.46 4.56
N SER A 35 13.76 -37.01 3.68
CA SER A 35 15.06 -37.64 3.48
C SER A 35 16.06 -37.38 4.63
N SER A 36 15.91 -36.26 5.32
CA SER A 36 16.82 -35.82 6.38
C SER A 36 16.42 -36.32 7.79
N CYS A 37 15.21 -36.86 7.93
CA CYS A 37 14.67 -37.30 9.22
C CYS A 37 14.58 -38.84 9.25
N ASN A 38 14.85 -39.45 10.41
CA ASN A 38 14.78 -40.90 10.56
C ASN A 38 13.35 -41.37 10.88
N ARG A 39 12.87 -42.40 10.18
CA ARG A 39 11.46 -42.87 10.23
C ARG A 39 10.98 -43.32 11.61
N HIS A 40 11.90 -43.64 12.52
CA HIS A 40 11.59 -44.17 13.85
C HIS A 40 11.52 -43.12 14.97
N ASP A 41 11.86 -41.85 14.70
CA ASP A 41 11.80 -40.78 15.69
C ASP A 41 10.38 -40.19 15.79
N ALA A 42 9.91 -39.90 17.01
CA ALA A 42 8.66 -39.19 17.26
C ALA A 42 8.59 -37.85 16.51
N LEU A 43 9.74 -37.19 16.33
CA LEU A 43 9.86 -35.96 15.54
C LEU A 43 9.48 -36.21 14.06
N TYR A 44 9.97 -37.30 13.47
CA TYR A 44 9.65 -37.66 12.09
C TYR A 44 8.16 -37.93 11.91
N VAL A 45 7.54 -38.64 12.87
CA VAL A 45 6.12 -38.97 12.83
C VAL A 45 5.27 -37.70 12.85
N GLY A 46 5.57 -36.76 13.76
CA GLY A 46 4.85 -35.49 13.86
C GLY A 46 5.02 -34.61 12.62
N ILE A 47 6.25 -34.46 12.13
CA ILE A 47 6.53 -33.65 10.93
C ILE A 47 5.90 -34.26 9.68
N SER A 48 5.99 -35.58 9.51
CA SER A 48 5.37 -36.28 8.37
C SER A 48 3.86 -36.09 8.37
N ALA A 49 3.20 -36.23 9.52
CA ALA A 49 1.76 -35.99 9.64
C ALA A 49 1.35 -34.55 9.28
N LEU A 50 2.16 -33.55 9.67
CA LEU A 50 1.94 -32.15 9.28
C LEU A 50 2.08 -31.94 7.77
N LEU A 51 3.11 -32.54 7.15
CA LEU A 51 3.34 -32.44 5.71
C LEU A 51 2.24 -33.15 4.91
N ASP A 52 1.81 -34.34 5.35
CA ASP A 52 0.69 -35.07 4.75
C ASP A 52 -0.62 -34.29 4.84
N THR A 53 -0.88 -33.66 6.00
CA THR A 53 -2.07 -32.81 6.19
C THR A 53 -2.02 -31.59 5.27
N LEU A 54 -0.86 -30.91 5.17
CA LEU A 54 -0.69 -29.79 4.25
C LEU A 54 -0.92 -30.23 2.80
N ALA A 55 -0.37 -31.38 2.39
CA ALA A 55 -0.54 -31.90 1.04
C ALA A 55 -2.01 -32.19 0.72
N ARG A 56 -2.78 -32.74 1.68
CA ARG A 56 -4.23 -32.96 1.53
C ARG A 56 -4.99 -31.64 1.37
N VAL A 57 -4.70 -30.65 2.21
CA VAL A 57 -5.32 -29.32 2.11
C VAL A 57 -5.00 -28.67 0.76
N GLU A 58 -3.79 -28.83 0.23
CA GLU A 58 -3.42 -28.32 -1.09
C GLU A 58 -4.20 -28.98 -2.23
N VAL A 59 -4.44 -30.29 -2.15
CA VAL A 59 -5.27 -31.01 -3.13
C VAL A 59 -6.72 -30.52 -3.09
N GLU A 60 -7.30 -30.39 -1.90
CA GLU A 60 -8.67 -29.89 -1.73
C GLU A 60 -8.80 -28.44 -2.24
N LEU A 61 -7.82 -27.58 -1.91
CA LEU A 61 -7.80 -26.19 -2.39
C LEU A 61 -7.74 -26.14 -3.93
N ALA A 62 -6.92 -26.98 -4.56
CA ALA A 62 -6.87 -27.09 -6.02
C ALA A 62 -8.20 -27.58 -6.62
N GLY A 63 -8.89 -28.49 -5.92
CA GLY A 63 -10.24 -28.94 -6.28
C GLY A 63 -11.26 -27.80 -6.24
N LEU A 64 -11.24 -26.98 -5.19
CA LEU A 64 -12.11 -25.82 -5.03
C LEU A 64 -11.80 -24.72 -6.07
N ASP A 65 -10.53 -24.43 -6.31
CA ASP A 65 -10.10 -23.49 -7.36
C ASP A 65 -10.62 -23.90 -8.74
N LYS A 66 -10.58 -25.20 -9.05
CA LYS A 66 -11.14 -25.72 -10.29
C LYS A 66 -12.65 -25.47 -10.38
N LYS A 67 -13.40 -25.69 -9.29
CA LYS A 67 -14.85 -25.42 -9.24
C LYS A 67 -15.14 -23.93 -9.43
N VAL A 68 -14.40 -23.04 -8.77
CA VAL A 68 -14.53 -21.58 -8.95
C VAL A 68 -14.34 -21.21 -10.41
N ARG A 69 -13.29 -21.72 -11.06
CA ARG A 69 -13.03 -21.46 -12.49
C ARG A 69 -14.14 -21.98 -13.40
N GLN A 70 -14.69 -23.16 -13.11
CA GLN A 70 -15.81 -23.70 -13.89
C GLN A 70 -17.05 -22.79 -13.81
N ILE A 71 -17.37 -22.30 -12.60
CA ILE A 71 -18.48 -21.36 -12.38
C ILE A 71 -18.23 -20.05 -13.13
N THR A 72 -17.01 -19.47 -13.03
CA THR A 72 -16.73 -18.19 -13.66
C THR A 72 -16.70 -18.24 -15.18
N VAL A 73 -16.23 -19.35 -15.78
CA VAL A 73 -16.25 -19.54 -17.24
C VAL A 73 -17.67 -19.71 -17.77
N ALA A 74 -18.56 -20.38 -17.02
CA ALA A 74 -19.96 -20.52 -17.40
C ALA A 74 -20.77 -19.22 -17.26
N SER A 75 -20.29 -18.25 -16.47
CA SER A 75 -20.96 -16.98 -16.19
C SER A 75 -20.49 -15.86 -17.10
N LYS A 76 -21.37 -15.40 -18.01
CA LYS A 76 -21.09 -14.27 -18.92
C LYS A 76 -20.69 -12.98 -18.19
N PRO A 77 -21.33 -12.56 -17.08
CA PRO A 77 -20.87 -11.41 -16.29
C PRO A 77 -19.44 -11.57 -15.77
N CYS A 78 -19.08 -12.76 -15.26
CA CYS A 78 -17.71 -13.02 -14.79
C CYS A 78 -16.69 -12.92 -15.93
N TRP A 79 -17.01 -13.46 -17.11
CA TRP A 79 -16.15 -13.36 -18.29
C TRP A 79 -15.88 -11.90 -18.69
N HIS A 80 -16.93 -11.05 -18.70
CA HIS A 80 -16.75 -9.62 -18.98
C HIS A 80 -15.90 -8.93 -17.92
N LEU A 81 -16.10 -9.21 -16.64
CA LEU A 81 -15.28 -8.62 -15.57
C LEU A 81 -13.81 -9.03 -15.65
N MET A 82 -13.52 -10.31 -15.95
CA MET A 82 -12.16 -10.82 -16.08
C MET A 82 -11.40 -10.30 -17.30
N SER A 83 -12.07 -9.57 -18.22
CA SER A 83 -11.38 -8.85 -19.30
C SER A 83 -10.57 -7.65 -18.79
N ALA A 84 -10.90 -7.13 -17.60
CA ALA A 84 -10.14 -6.09 -16.96
C ALA A 84 -8.84 -6.66 -16.35
N PRO A 85 -7.67 -6.07 -16.61
CA PRO A 85 -6.41 -6.53 -16.03
C PRO A 85 -6.47 -6.47 -14.50
N GLY A 86 -6.01 -7.52 -13.84
CA GLY A 86 -6.07 -7.64 -12.37
C GLY A 86 -7.36 -8.26 -11.83
N VAL A 87 -8.43 -8.40 -12.64
CA VAL A 87 -9.67 -9.07 -12.21
C VAL A 87 -9.61 -10.55 -12.53
N GLY A 88 -9.50 -11.38 -11.49
CA GLY A 88 -9.46 -12.85 -11.61
C GLY A 88 -10.81 -13.54 -11.34
N PRO A 89 -10.81 -14.90 -11.34
CA PRO A 89 -12.01 -15.69 -11.05
C PRO A 89 -12.63 -15.38 -9.67
N LEU A 90 -11.82 -15.25 -8.61
CA LEU A 90 -12.34 -14.94 -7.28
C LEU A 90 -12.96 -13.55 -7.21
N THR A 91 -12.26 -12.53 -7.70
CA THR A 91 -12.75 -11.14 -7.70
C THR A 91 -14.02 -10.99 -8.52
N SER A 92 -14.07 -11.59 -9.71
CA SER A 92 -15.25 -11.53 -10.58
C SER A 92 -16.45 -12.28 -9.97
N LEU A 93 -16.23 -13.48 -9.44
CA LEU A 93 -17.29 -14.26 -8.79
C LEU A 93 -17.81 -13.55 -7.54
N ALA A 94 -16.92 -13.03 -6.69
CA ALA A 94 -17.32 -12.26 -5.52
C ALA A 94 -18.12 -11.02 -5.92
N PHE A 95 -17.69 -10.29 -6.95
CA PHE A 95 -18.43 -9.11 -7.41
C PHE A 95 -19.84 -9.47 -7.88
N VAL A 96 -19.97 -10.52 -8.69
CA VAL A 96 -21.28 -10.98 -9.17
C VAL A 96 -22.15 -11.50 -8.02
N ALA A 97 -21.57 -12.22 -7.07
CA ALA A 97 -22.28 -12.74 -5.91
C ALA A 97 -22.73 -11.65 -4.93
N THR A 98 -21.94 -10.58 -4.74
CA THR A 98 -22.32 -9.47 -3.84
C THR A 98 -23.35 -8.54 -4.50
N VAL A 99 -23.23 -8.31 -5.81
CA VAL A 99 -24.13 -7.41 -6.55
C VAL A 99 -25.46 -8.09 -6.88
N GLU A 100 -25.44 -9.39 -7.20
CA GLU A 100 -26.56 -10.24 -7.63
C GLU A 100 -27.35 -9.69 -8.81
N ASP A 101 -28.16 -8.65 -8.58
CA ASP A 101 -28.96 -7.93 -9.58
C ASP A 101 -28.40 -6.52 -9.84
N PRO A 102 -27.71 -6.31 -10.98
CA PRO A 102 -27.23 -4.99 -11.37
C PRO A 102 -28.34 -3.97 -11.62
N GLN A 103 -29.57 -4.40 -11.96
CA GLN A 103 -30.69 -3.50 -12.26
C GLN A 103 -31.20 -2.76 -11.01
N ARG A 104 -30.91 -3.28 -9.82
CA ARG A 104 -31.15 -2.59 -8.54
C ARG A 104 -30.46 -1.22 -8.47
N PHE A 105 -29.38 -1.02 -9.21
CA PHE A 105 -28.60 0.21 -9.18
C PHE A 105 -28.96 1.14 -10.33
N ARG A 106 -29.51 2.32 -10.02
CA ARG A 106 -29.80 3.37 -11.02
C ARG A 106 -28.54 3.89 -11.72
N THR A 107 -27.40 3.86 -11.03
CA THR A 107 -26.12 4.37 -11.54
C THR A 107 -24.97 3.47 -11.10
N SER A 108 -23.90 3.40 -11.89
CA SER A 108 -22.69 2.66 -11.48
C SER A 108 -22.03 3.23 -10.23
N ARG A 109 -22.17 4.54 -9.98
CA ARG A 109 -21.60 5.22 -8.79
C ARG A 109 -22.18 4.68 -7.48
N SER A 110 -23.44 4.23 -7.45
CA SER A 110 -24.05 3.68 -6.23
C SER A 110 -23.49 2.32 -5.81
N ILE A 111 -22.84 1.60 -6.73
CA ILE A 111 -22.16 0.34 -6.39
C ILE A 111 -21.01 0.62 -5.43
N GLY A 112 -20.23 1.68 -5.67
CA GLY A 112 -19.12 2.07 -4.79
C GLY A 112 -19.56 2.34 -3.35
N SER A 113 -20.72 2.99 -3.15
CA SER A 113 -21.28 3.19 -1.81
C SER A 113 -21.80 1.88 -1.19
N TYR A 114 -22.39 1.01 -1.99
CA TYR A 114 -22.93 -0.28 -1.54
C TYR A 114 -21.85 -1.23 -1.00
N ILE A 115 -20.68 -1.23 -1.64
CA ILE A 115 -19.50 -2.02 -1.21
C ILE A 115 -18.56 -1.25 -0.27
N GLY A 116 -18.96 -0.04 0.13
CA GLY A 116 -18.28 0.80 1.11
C GLY A 116 -16.92 1.37 0.70
N LEU A 117 -16.75 1.61 -0.60
CA LEU A 117 -15.58 2.28 -1.19
C LEU A 117 -15.72 3.81 -1.25
N THR A 118 -16.85 4.38 -0.86
CA THR A 118 -17.03 5.83 -0.80
C THR A 118 -16.54 6.41 0.53
N PRO A 119 -15.90 7.60 0.54
CA PRO A 119 -15.56 8.30 1.76
C PRO A 119 -16.77 8.52 2.68
N LYS A 120 -16.58 8.44 3.99
CA LYS A 120 -17.56 8.91 4.97
C LYS A 120 -17.68 10.42 4.84
N ARG A 121 -18.90 10.93 4.77
CA ARG A 121 -19.18 12.36 4.85
C ARG A 121 -19.93 12.66 6.13
N TYR A 122 -19.41 13.61 6.90
CA TYR A 122 -20.11 14.22 8.02
C TYR A 122 -20.43 15.65 7.63
N GLN A 123 -21.71 15.94 7.41
CA GLN A 123 -22.19 17.24 7.01
C GLN A 123 -23.14 17.77 8.09
N SER A 124 -22.73 18.82 8.79
CA SER A 124 -23.60 19.66 9.62
C SER A 124 -23.54 21.10 9.07
N GLY A 125 -24.51 21.96 9.38
CA GLY A 125 -24.76 23.25 8.69
C GLY A 125 -23.53 24.05 8.20
N ASP A 126 -22.46 24.12 9.00
CA ASP A 126 -21.21 24.83 8.66
C ASP A 126 -19.97 23.92 8.42
N ARG A 127 -20.09 22.59 8.50
CA ARG A 127 -18.96 21.66 8.40
C ARG A 127 -19.25 20.52 7.42
N ASP A 128 -18.51 20.45 6.31
CA ASP A 128 -18.43 19.29 5.41
C ASP A 128 -17.06 18.61 5.59
N VAL A 129 -17.04 17.50 6.32
CA VAL A 129 -15.82 16.73 6.59
C VAL A 129 -15.88 15.42 5.80
N THR A 130 -14.89 15.23 4.94
CA THR A 130 -14.67 13.96 4.23
C THR A 130 -13.64 13.12 4.98
N GLY A 131 -14.06 11.95 5.47
CA GLY A 131 -13.23 11.02 6.22
C GLY A 131 -12.73 9.83 5.39
N SER A 132 -12.25 8.79 6.06
CA SER A 132 -11.87 7.52 5.43
C SER A 132 -13.05 6.84 4.73
N ILE A 133 -12.78 5.83 3.89
CA ILE A 133 -13.84 5.04 3.25
C ILE A 133 -14.83 4.49 4.28
N SER A 134 -16.11 4.35 3.89
CA SER A 134 -17.17 3.95 4.83
C SER A 134 -16.95 2.57 5.44
N LYS A 135 -16.28 1.69 4.68
CA LYS A 135 -16.07 0.27 4.98
C LYS A 135 -17.38 -0.53 5.16
N GLN A 136 -18.52 0.03 4.78
CA GLN A 136 -19.82 -0.65 4.82
C GLN A 136 -19.91 -1.72 3.72
N GLY A 137 -20.79 -2.71 3.89
CA GLY A 137 -20.97 -3.79 2.91
C GLY A 137 -19.90 -4.89 2.99
N ASP A 138 -19.71 -5.59 1.87
CA ASP A 138 -18.90 -6.81 1.79
C ASP A 138 -17.39 -6.53 1.93
N GLU A 139 -16.80 -7.00 3.02
CA GLU A 139 -15.37 -6.87 3.30
C GLU A 139 -14.49 -7.67 2.34
N MET A 140 -14.92 -8.88 1.98
CA MET A 140 -14.17 -9.78 1.12
C MET A 140 -14.08 -9.23 -0.31
N LEU A 141 -15.20 -8.76 -0.86
CA LEU A 141 -15.21 -8.11 -2.17
C LEU A 141 -14.32 -6.86 -2.17
N ARG A 142 -14.41 -6.03 -1.13
CA ARG A 142 -13.56 -4.83 -1.02
C ARG A 142 -12.08 -5.21 -1.02
N HIS A 143 -11.68 -6.24 -0.30
CA HIS A 143 -10.31 -6.74 -0.30
C HIS A 143 -9.89 -7.24 -1.69
N TYR A 144 -10.71 -8.03 -2.36
CA TYR A 144 -10.41 -8.52 -3.72
C TYR A 144 -10.33 -7.42 -4.77
N LEU A 145 -11.14 -6.36 -4.65
CA LEU A 145 -11.06 -5.19 -5.53
C LEU A 145 -9.79 -4.38 -5.27
N TYR A 146 -9.35 -4.28 -4.02
CA TYR A 146 -8.07 -3.64 -3.68
C TYR A 146 -6.88 -4.41 -4.28
N GLU A 147 -6.84 -5.73 -4.13
CA GLU A 147 -5.80 -6.57 -4.72
C GLU A 147 -5.82 -6.49 -6.26
N ALA A 148 -7.01 -6.54 -6.87
CA ALA A 148 -7.17 -6.38 -8.32
C ALA A 148 -6.68 -5.02 -8.81
N ALA A 149 -6.96 -3.94 -8.08
CA ALA A 149 -6.45 -2.61 -8.38
C ALA A 149 -4.91 -2.56 -8.28
N GLY A 150 -4.32 -3.18 -7.26
CA GLY A 150 -2.86 -3.30 -7.14
C GLY A 150 -2.22 -4.03 -8.33
N CYS A 151 -2.81 -5.15 -8.76
CA CYS A 151 -2.37 -5.86 -9.97
C CYS A 151 -2.50 -5.01 -11.24
N LEU A 152 -3.62 -4.28 -11.39
CA LEU A 152 -3.82 -3.39 -12.53
C LEU A 152 -2.76 -2.29 -12.56
N LEU A 153 -2.54 -1.61 -11.43
CA LEU A 153 -1.58 -0.51 -11.31
C LEU A 153 -0.15 -0.97 -11.64
N THR A 154 0.30 -2.07 -11.04
CA THR A 154 1.62 -2.65 -11.31
C THR A 154 1.79 -3.06 -12.77
N THR A 155 0.76 -3.66 -13.37
CA THR A 155 0.78 -4.09 -14.78
C THR A 155 0.88 -2.89 -15.73
N VAL A 156 0.10 -1.84 -15.49
CA VAL A 156 0.10 -0.62 -16.30
C VAL A 156 1.44 0.11 -16.17
N LEU A 157 1.99 0.22 -14.96
CA LEU A 157 3.30 0.83 -14.74
C LEU A 157 4.42 0.03 -15.43
N ALA A 158 4.39 -1.30 -15.35
CA ALA A 158 5.37 -2.14 -16.05
C ALA A 158 5.28 -1.96 -17.58
N ALA A 159 4.06 -1.93 -18.14
CA ALA A 159 3.85 -1.67 -19.55
C ALA A 159 4.33 -0.27 -19.96
N PHE A 160 4.07 0.74 -19.13
CA PHE A 160 4.52 2.10 -19.35
C PHE A 160 6.05 2.22 -19.29
N ARG A 161 6.70 1.55 -18.33
CA ARG A 161 8.16 1.51 -18.24
C ARG A 161 8.78 0.94 -19.50
N LYS A 162 8.26 -0.21 -19.94
CA LYS A 162 8.71 -0.88 -21.16
C LYS A 162 8.57 0.04 -22.36
N TRP A 163 7.41 0.69 -22.51
CA TRP A 163 7.16 1.65 -23.58
C TRP A 163 8.14 2.84 -23.55
N LEU A 164 8.47 3.38 -22.37
CA LEU A 164 9.47 4.44 -22.22
C LEU A 164 10.86 3.98 -22.67
N ASP A 165 11.27 2.77 -22.26
CA ASP A 165 12.57 2.21 -22.61
C ASP A 165 12.66 1.89 -24.12
N ASP A 166 11.57 1.43 -24.74
CA ASP A 166 11.49 1.13 -26.18
C ASP A 166 11.51 2.38 -27.07
N ILE A 167 11.00 3.52 -26.57
CA ILE A 167 10.94 4.78 -27.31
C ILE A 167 12.15 5.67 -27.07
N ALA A 168 12.77 5.59 -25.90
CA ALA A 168 13.97 6.36 -25.56
C ALA A 168 15.05 6.40 -26.68
N PRO A 169 15.42 5.29 -27.35
CA PRO A 169 16.41 5.33 -28.43
C PRO A 169 15.88 5.90 -29.76
N LYS A 170 14.55 6.01 -29.93
CA LYS A 170 13.90 6.46 -31.18
C LYS A 170 13.65 7.97 -31.21
N VAL A 171 13.85 8.67 -30.10
CA VAL A 171 13.56 10.11 -29.97
C VAL A 171 14.85 10.92 -29.86
N LEU A 172 14.82 12.13 -30.42
CA LEU A 172 15.94 13.06 -30.30
C LEU A 172 16.10 13.50 -28.83
N PRO A 173 17.23 13.25 -28.16
CA PRO A 173 17.36 13.46 -26.70
C PRO A 173 17.09 14.91 -26.26
N LYS A 174 17.50 15.89 -27.08
CA LYS A 174 17.33 17.32 -26.78
C LYS A 174 15.93 17.86 -27.14
N GLY A 175 15.11 17.07 -27.83
CA GLY A 175 13.72 17.44 -28.16
C GLY A 175 12.82 17.46 -26.92
N LYS A 176 11.65 18.09 -27.02
CA LYS A 176 10.67 18.15 -25.90
C LYS A 176 10.28 16.75 -25.40
N LEU A 177 10.03 15.82 -26.33
CA LEU A 177 9.69 14.43 -26.01
C LEU A 177 10.87 13.67 -25.39
N GLY A 178 12.08 13.83 -25.93
CA GLY A 178 13.29 13.21 -25.39
C GLY A 178 13.59 13.66 -23.95
N LYS A 179 13.44 14.96 -23.67
CA LYS A 179 13.56 15.51 -22.32
C LYS A 179 12.51 14.94 -21.37
N ALA A 180 11.25 14.84 -21.80
CA ALA A 180 10.18 14.29 -20.98
C ALA A 180 10.45 12.81 -20.64
N ILE A 181 10.80 11.99 -21.63
CA ILE A 181 11.11 10.56 -21.42
C ILE A 181 12.32 10.40 -20.49
N SER A 182 13.40 11.16 -20.71
CA SER A 182 14.57 11.11 -19.84
C SER A 182 14.22 11.51 -18.40
N TYR A 183 13.41 12.55 -18.23
CA TYR A 183 12.96 12.99 -16.91
C TYR A 183 12.15 11.90 -16.20
N THR A 184 11.14 11.33 -16.87
CA THR A 184 10.30 10.26 -16.29
C THR A 184 11.11 9.02 -15.93
N ARG A 185 12.09 8.63 -16.76
CA ARG A 185 12.97 7.48 -16.47
C ARG A 185 13.86 7.74 -15.25
N ASN A 186 14.38 8.96 -15.11
CA ASN A 186 15.22 9.35 -13.97
C ASN A 186 14.42 9.44 -12.66
N GLN A 187 13.13 9.78 -12.73
CA GLN A 187 12.24 9.90 -11.56
C GLN A 187 11.44 8.62 -11.27
N TRP A 188 11.75 7.51 -11.95
CA TRP A 188 10.92 6.31 -11.91
C TRP A 188 10.78 5.71 -10.51
N ASP A 189 11.89 5.62 -9.77
CA ASP A 189 11.89 5.02 -8.42
C ASP A 189 11.02 5.83 -7.44
N TYR A 190 10.94 7.15 -7.62
CA TYR A 190 10.03 8.00 -6.87
C TYR A 190 8.58 7.82 -7.32
N LEU A 191 8.34 7.71 -8.63
CA LEU A 191 7.01 7.56 -9.21
C LEU A 191 6.31 6.28 -8.74
N ILE A 192 7.02 5.16 -8.64
CA ILE A 192 6.41 3.87 -8.29
C ILE A 192 6.18 3.68 -6.78
N ARG A 193 6.67 4.60 -5.95
CA ARG A 193 6.71 4.42 -4.49
C ARG A 193 5.32 4.28 -3.85
N TYR A 194 4.29 4.87 -4.45
CA TYR A 194 2.90 4.75 -3.97
C TYR A 194 2.33 3.32 -4.11
N VAL A 195 2.89 2.52 -5.02
CA VAL A 195 2.49 1.12 -5.19
C VAL A 195 3.17 0.22 -4.16
N GLU A 196 4.37 0.59 -3.72
CA GLU A 196 5.10 -0.13 -2.67
C GLU A 196 4.62 0.23 -1.26
N ASN A 197 4.21 1.48 -1.07
CA ASN A 197 3.78 2.01 0.22
C ASN A 197 2.41 2.67 0.10
N GLY A 198 1.37 2.01 0.62
CA GLY A 198 0.00 2.53 0.62
C GLY A 198 -0.24 3.82 1.42
N HIS A 199 0.74 4.27 2.22
CA HIS A 199 0.69 5.59 2.86
C HIS A 199 1.12 6.73 1.94
N ALA A 200 1.82 6.44 0.84
CA ALA A 200 2.20 7.46 -0.12
C ALA A 200 1.02 7.69 -1.10
N PRO A 201 0.53 8.94 -1.21
CA PRO A 201 -0.54 9.25 -2.16
C PRO A 201 -0.03 9.12 -3.59
N ILE A 202 -0.94 8.77 -4.52
CA ILE A 202 -0.63 8.70 -5.96
C ILE A 202 -0.44 10.10 -6.57
N ASP A 203 -1.01 11.12 -5.95
CA ASP A 203 -0.96 12.51 -6.40
C ASP A 203 -0.30 13.41 -5.37
N ASN A 204 0.13 14.58 -5.83
CA ASN A 204 0.72 15.63 -5.01
C ASN A 204 -0.32 16.70 -4.63
N ASN A 205 -1.64 16.47 -4.82
CA ASN A 205 -2.67 17.50 -4.64
C ASN A 205 -2.66 18.08 -3.22
N LEU A 206 -2.39 17.23 -2.23
CA LEU A 206 -2.25 17.66 -0.83
C LEU A 206 -1.12 18.69 -0.68
N LEU A 207 0.05 18.39 -1.23
CA LEU A 207 1.22 19.27 -1.20
C LEU A 207 0.97 20.56 -1.99
N GLU A 208 0.36 20.47 -3.17
CA GLU A 208 0.01 21.63 -3.99
C GLU A 208 -0.96 22.57 -3.28
N ARG A 209 -1.99 22.01 -2.62
CA ARG A 209 -2.94 22.78 -1.83
C ARG A 209 -2.23 23.49 -0.66
N ASP A 210 -1.34 22.79 0.02
CA ASP A 210 -0.70 23.28 1.24
C ASP A 210 0.42 24.31 0.94
N ILE A 211 1.10 24.22 -0.21
CA ILE A 211 2.08 25.22 -0.66
C ILE A 211 1.43 26.44 -1.34
N ARG A 212 0.20 26.32 -1.84
CA ARG A 212 -0.49 27.39 -2.58
C ARG A 212 -0.49 28.74 -1.84
N PRO A 213 -0.79 28.84 -0.53
CA PRO A 213 -0.75 30.11 0.19
C PRO A 213 0.62 30.81 0.13
N PHE A 214 1.71 30.04 0.16
CA PHE A 214 3.06 30.56 0.02
C PHE A 214 3.31 31.08 -1.41
N CYS A 215 2.95 30.28 -2.41
CA CYS A 215 3.13 30.63 -3.82
C CYS A 215 2.34 31.88 -4.24
N THR A 216 1.11 32.05 -3.72
CA THR A 216 0.27 33.22 -4.01
C THR A 216 0.64 34.42 -3.14
N GLY A 217 0.97 34.19 -1.86
CA GLY A 217 1.25 35.23 -0.89
C GLY A 217 2.58 35.95 -1.09
N ARG A 218 3.59 35.28 -1.65
CA ARG A 218 4.94 35.85 -1.84
C ARG A 218 4.99 37.17 -2.63
N ASN A 219 4.04 37.40 -3.54
CA ASN A 219 3.94 38.65 -4.30
C ASN A 219 3.34 39.81 -3.48
N SER A 220 2.77 39.52 -2.31
CA SER A 220 2.11 40.47 -1.42
C SER A 220 2.84 40.65 -0.08
N TRP A 221 3.97 39.93 0.12
CA TRP A 221 4.73 39.96 1.36
C TRP A 221 5.85 40.99 1.30
N LEU A 222 5.74 42.05 2.09
CA LEU A 222 6.64 43.22 2.10
C LEU A 222 8.12 42.88 2.39
N PHE A 223 8.39 41.76 3.07
CA PHE A 223 9.73 41.40 3.56
C PHE A 223 10.29 40.09 2.98
N SER A 224 9.65 39.54 1.94
CA SER A 224 10.09 38.30 1.26
C SER A 224 10.89 38.56 -0.02
N ASP A 225 11.63 39.68 -0.07
CA ASP A 225 12.39 40.12 -1.24
C ASP A 225 13.84 39.57 -1.29
N THR A 226 14.29 38.88 -0.25
CA THR A 226 15.65 38.29 -0.21
C THR A 226 15.62 36.76 -0.20
N PRO A 227 16.63 36.09 -0.79
CA PRO A 227 16.76 34.62 -0.70
C PRO A 227 16.80 34.10 0.74
N ALA A 228 17.41 34.87 1.66
CA ALA A 228 17.45 34.54 3.08
C ALA A 228 16.06 34.61 3.73
N GLY A 229 15.28 35.65 3.46
CA GLY A 229 13.90 35.78 3.94
C GLY A 229 12.98 34.70 3.39
N ALA A 230 13.13 34.34 2.10
CA ALA A 230 12.42 33.22 1.48
C ALA A 230 12.77 31.88 2.15
N LYS A 231 14.05 31.63 2.42
CA LYS A 231 14.51 30.42 3.13
C LYS A 231 13.95 30.34 4.55
N ALA A 232 14.02 31.43 5.32
CA ALA A 232 13.47 31.46 6.68
C ALA A 232 11.96 31.19 6.69
N SER A 233 11.22 31.82 5.77
CA SER A 233 9.78 31.61 5.62
C SER A 233 9.46 30.15 5.27
N ALA A 234 10.19 29.56 4.31
CA ALA A 234 9.99 28.17 3.91
C ALA A 234 10.24 27.18 5.07
N VAL A 235 11.23 27.44 5.94
CA VAL A 235 11.48 26.63 7.14
C VAL A 235 10.28 26.67 8.09
N ILE A 236 9.79 27.88 8.42
CA ILE A 236 8.64 28.03 9.34
C ILE A 236 7.38 27.37 8.77
N TYR A 237 7.06 27.61 7.49
CA TYR A 237 5.92 26.97 6.84
C TYR A 237 6.05 25.44 6.84
N SER A 238 7.24 24.90 6.60
CA SER A 238 7.48 23.45 6.63
C SER A 238 7.20 22.87 8.02
N LEU A 239 7.64 23.54 9.08
CA LEU A 239 7.38 23.12 10.46
C LEU A 239 5.88 23.18 10.82
N VAL A 240 5.20 24.26 10.44
CA VAL A 240 3.76 24.44 10.68
C VAL A 240 2.94 23.39 9.91
N LEU A 241 3.28 23.13 8.65
CA LEU A 241 2.62 22.09 7.85
C LEU A 241 2.89 20.69 8.40
N THR A 242 4.09 20.44 8.95
CA THR A 242 4.39 19.17 9.63
C THR A 242 3.54 19.00 10.89
N CYS A 243 3.36 20.06 11.70
CA CYS A 243 2.46 20.03 12.86
C CYS A 243 1.02 19.69 12.43
N ARG A 244 0.52 20.35 11.37
CA ARG A 244 -0.80 20.09 10.82
C ARG A 244 -0.95 18.66 10.32
N ALA A 245 0.07 18.12 9.63
CA ALA A 245 0.09 16.74 9.16
C ALA A 245 0.07 15.73 10.34
N CYS A 246 0.67 16.09 11.47
CA CYS A 246 0.61 15.31 12.71
C CYS A 246 -0.67 15.54 13.55
N GLY A 247 -1.58 16.43 13.12
CA GLY A 247 -2.78 16.78 13.88
C GLY A 247 -2.55 17.62 15.13
N ILE A 248 -1.41 18.31 15.21
CA ILE A 248 -0.99 19.13 16.35
C ILE A 248 -1.27 20.60 16.07
N ASP A 249 -1.75 21.33 17.08
CA ASP A 249 -1.81 22.78 17.02
C ASP A 249 -0.39 23.38 16.91
N PRO A 250 -0.05 24.08 15.80
CA PRO A 250 1.29 24.62 15.60
C PRO A 250 1.75 25.58 16.69
N TYR A 251 0.82 26.34 17.30
CA TYR A 251 1.14 27.28 18.39
C TYR A 251 1.57 26.52 19.65
N VAL A 252 0.87 25.45 20.00
CA VAL A 252 1.20 24.62 21.17
C VAL A 252 2.59 23.99 21.00
N TRP A 253 2.87 23.42 19.83
CA TRP A 253 4.16 22.84 19.52
C TRP A 253 5.29 23.89 19.51
N LEU A 254 5.09 25.03 18.83
CA LEU A 254 6.09 26.10 18.78
C LEU A 254 6.44 26.62 20.17
N ARG A 255 5.43 26.84 21.02
CA ARG A 255 5.65 27.27 22.41
C ARG A 255 6.50 26.27 23.17
N HIS A 256 6.18 24.98 23.06
CA HIS A 256 6.95 23.93 23.72
C HIS A 256 8.39 23.87 23.20
N ALA A 257 8.57 23.79 21.88
CA ALA A 257 9.89 23.71 21.25
C ALA A 257 10.76 24.93 21.62
N LEU A 258 10.21 26.14 21.57
CA LEU A 258 10.94 27.37 21.92
C LEU A 258 11.18 27.54 23.43
N THR A 259 10.45 26.83 24.29
CA THR A 259 10.69 26.84 25.75
C THR A 259 11.77 25.84 26.14
N GLU A 260 11.74 24.64 25.55
CA GLU A 260 12.66 23.54 25.89
C GLU A 260 14.02 23.67 25.20
N LEU A 261 14.05 24.11 23.94
CA LEU A 261 15.28 24.13 23.14
C LEU A 261 16.40 24.99 23.76
N PRO A 262 16.14 26.21 24.29
CA PRO A 262 17.19 27.03 24.91
C PRO A 262 17.77 26.44 26.20
N GLN A 263 17.05 25.53 26.85
CA GLN A 263 17.51 24.88 28.08
C GLN A 263 18.48 23.73 27.82
N ARG A 264 18.67 23.35 26.55
CA ARG A 264 19.47 22.19 26.15
C ARG A 264 20.87 22.59 25.67
N PRO A 265 21.88 21.74 25.91
CA PRO A 265 23.19 21.87 25.26
C PRO A 265 23.07 21.85 23.73
N THR A 266 23.98 22.53 23.03
CA THR A 266 24.00 22.61 21.56
C THR A 266 24.06 21.24 20.87
N GLU A 267 24.64 20.23 21.52
CA GLU A 267 24.79 18.87 20.99
C GLU A 267 23.70 17.90 21.47
N ALA A 268 22.72 18.38 22.24
CA ALA A 268 21.67 17.52 22.76
C ALA A 268 20.79 16.96 21.64
N ASP A 269 20.30 15.74 21.83
CA ASP A 269 19.26 15.18 20.98
C ASP A 269 17.98 16.02 21.11
N ILE A 270 17.46 16.48 19.97
CA ILE A 270 16.25 17.28 19.85
C ILE A 270 15.13 16.52 19.13
N THR A 271 15.31 15.22 18.89
CA THR A 271 14.34 14.43 18.13
C THR A 271 12.97 14.37 18.83
N ASP A 272 12.93 14.43 20.15
CA ASP A 272 11.69 14.50 20.94
C ASP A 272 10.91 15.80 20.71
N LEU A 273 11.61 16.90 20.43
CA LEU A 273 11.00 18.20 20.10
C LEU A 273 10.41 18.25 18.68
N LEU A 274 10.65 17.24 17.85
CA LEU A 274 10.08 17.18 16.50
C LEU A 274 8.57 16.95 16.54
N PRO A 275 7.77 17.58 15.66
CA PRO A 275 6.31 17.52 15.72
C PRO A 275 5.76 16.09 15.80
N PHE A 276 6.31 15.15 15.03
CA PHE A 276 5.84 13.76 15.00
C PHE A 276 6.13 12.95 16.26
N ASN A 277 7.08 13.38 17.10
CA ASN A 277 7.35 12.77 18.40
C ASN A 277 6.55 13.45 19.52
N PHE A 278 6.33 14.75 19.40
CA PHE A 278 5.41 15.49 20.27
C PHE A 278 3.97 14.93 20.24
N ALA A 279 3.46 14.58 19.05
CA ALA A 279 2.16 13.91 18.92
C ALA A 279 2.10 12.58 19.68
N LYS A 280 3.17 11.77 19.64
CA LYS A 280 3.22 10.47 20.33
C LYS A 280 3.25 10.63 21.85
N ALA A 281 3.98 11.63 22.34
CA ALA A 281 4.06 11.92 23.77
C ALA A 281 2.70 12.38 24.34
N GLN A 282 1.90 13.13 23.57
CA GLN A 282 0.55 13.52 23.97
C GLN A 282 -0.48 12.38 23.89
N ALA A 283 -0.23 11.36 23.07
CA ALA A 283 -1.14 10.22 22.87
C ALA A 283 -0.81 9.01 23.77
N ALA A 284 0.27 9.06 24.54
CA ALA A 284 0.57 8.06 25.57
C ALA A 284 -0.38 8.25 26.77
N PRO A 285 -0.97 7.18 27.31
CA PRO A 285 -1.92 7.25 28.43
C PRO A 285 -1.27 7.73 29.73
#